data_AF-A0A6N8XBR7-F1
#
_entry.id   AF-A0A6N8XBR7-F1
#
_cell.length_a   1.000
_cell.length_b   1.000
_cell.length_c   1.000
_cell.angle_alpha   90.00
_cell.angle_beta   90.00
_cell.angle_gamma   90.00
#
_symmetry.space_group_name_H-M   'P 1'
#
loop_
_entity.id
_entity.type
_entity.pdbx_description
1 polymer ?
#
loop_
_entity_poly.entity_id
_entity_poly.type
_entity_poly.pdbx_seq_one_letter_code
_entity_poly.pdbx_strand_id
1 'polypeptide(L)'
;MSEVPELLTIDETARVMGVSKNTVHADARRYRATNGEEGLEVVDACGQMRVPRRRLEEKLKITIDHIPPPRVRKAQGGPEPQRAASASAPSSAPPDATRDSAERARSPVGYIGRVVAQWRLKR
;
A
#
# COMPACT_ATOMS: atom_id res chain seq x y z
N MET A 1 25.34 8.80 14.55
CA MET A 1 25.36 7.68 13.59
C MET A 1 24.08 6.92 13.82
N SER A 2 23.09 7.07 12.93
CA SER A 2 21.81 6.37 13.08
C SER A 2 22.01 4.93 12.61
N GLU A 3 22.08 4.02 13.57
CA GLU A 3 22.15 2.59 13.31
C GLU A 3 20.89 2.14 12.57
N VAL A 4 21.05 1.42 11.45
CA VAL A 4 19.91 0.88 10.71
C VAL A 4 19.29 -0.25 11.54
N PRO A 5 17.98 -0.20 11.84
CA PRO A 5 17.33 -1.23 12.61
C PRO A 5 17.35 -2.59 11.89
N GLU A 6 17.46 -3.67 12.67
CA GLU A 6 17.39 -5.04 12.16
C GLU A 6 16.02 -5.41 11.57
N LEU A 7 14.96 -4.72 11.99
CA LEU A 7 13.58 -4.92 11.51
C LEU A 7 13.04 -3.63 10.92
N LEU A 8 12.94 -3.60 9.60
CA LEU A 8 12.40 -2.48 8.84
C LEU A 8 10.88 -2.52 8.83
N THR A 9 10.24 -1.36 8.92
CA THR A 9 8.83 -1.22 8.57
C THR A 9 8.61 -1.38 7.07
N ILE A 10 7.36 -1.61 6.67
CA ILE A 10 6.95 -1.59 5.26
C ILE A 10 7.29 -0.24 4.59
N ASP A 11 7.14 0.86 5.33
CA ASP A 11 7.45 2.19 4.83
C ASP A 11 8.96 2.40 4.58
N GLU A 12 9.80 2.02 5.54
CA GLU A 12 11.26 2.08 5.40
C GLU A 12 11.74 1.18 4.28
N THR A 13 11.18 -0.03 4.18
CA THR A 13 11.49 -0.96 3.09
C THR A 13 11.14 -0.38 1.73
N ALA A 14 9.98 0.27 1.60
CA ALA A 14 9.58 0.95 0.37
C ALA A 14 10.57 2.06 0.00
N ARG A 15 11.06 2.80 1.00
CA ARG A 15 12.06 3.86 0.80
C ARG A 15 13.41 3.30 0.35
N VAL A 16 13.90 2.25 0.99
CA VAL A 16 15.16 1.57 0.63
C VAL A 16 15.08 0.97 -0.78
N MET A 17 13.97 0.29 -1.10
CA MET A 17 13.77 -0.35 -2.41
C MET A 17 13.41 0.65 -3.52
N GLY A 18 13.05 1.89 -3.18
CA GLY A 18 12.61 2.89 -4.17
C GLY A 18 11.25 2.60 -4.81
N VAL A 19 10.41 1.78 -4.18
CA VAL A 19 9.08 1.40 -4.68
C VAL A 19 7.96 2.00 -3.83
N SER A 20 6.71 1.86 -4.29
CA SER A 20 5.56 2.33 -3.51
C SER A 20 5.30 1.43 -2.29
N LYS A 21 4.77 2.00 -1.19
CA LYS A 21 4.36 1.21 0.00
C LYS A 21 3.35 0.11 -0.36
N ASN A 22 2.46 0.39 -1.31
CA ASN A 22 1.45 -0.57 -1.77
C ASN A 22 2.10 -1.78 -2.45
N THR A 23 3.18 -1.56 -3.23
CA THR A 23 3.97 -2.63 -3.84
C THR A 23 4.57 -3.54 -2.78
N VAL A 24 5.18 -2.96 -1.74
CA VAL A 24 5.76 -3.72 -0.62
C VAL A 24 4.68 -4.50 0.14
N HIS A 25 3.53 -3.87 0.43
CA HIS A 25 2.40 -4.56 1.06
C HIS A 25 1.84 -5.71 0.21
N ALA A 26 1.82 -5.58 -1.11
CA ALA A 26 1.36 -6.65 -2.00
C ALA A 26 2.36 -7.82 -1.99
N ASP A 27 3.65 -7.53 -2.07
CA ASP A 27 4.71 -8.55 -2.05
C ASP A 27 4.77 -9.29 -0.70
N ALA A 28 4.58 -8.55 0.40
CA ALA A 28 4.53 -9.13 1.74
C ALA A 28 3.27 -9.97 1.98
N ARG A 29 2.12 -9.58 1.42
CA ARG A 29 0.90 -10.40 1.43
C ARG A 29 1.08 -11.68 0.64
N ARG A 30 1.79 -11.64 -0.49
CA ARG A 30 2.12 -12.83 -1.29
C ARG A 30 2.99 -13.80 -0.50
N TYR A 31 3.98 -13.31 0.23
CA TYR A 31 4.82 -14.13 1.10
C TYR A 31 3.99 -14.89 2.14
N ARG A 32 3.02 -14.24 2.78
CA ARG A 32 2.10 -14.94 3.69
C ARG A 32 1.19 -15.94 3.00
N ALA A 33 0.62 -15.55 1.87
CA ALA A 33 -0.31 -16.41 1.13
C ALA A 33 0.36 -17.69 0.60
N THR A 34 1.66 -17.61 0.29
CA THR A 34 2.46 -18.72 -0.22
C THR A 34 3.28 -19.42 0.86
N ASN A 35 3.01 -19.16 2.15
CA ASN A 35 3.79 -19.71 3.27
C ASN A 35 5.32 -19.52 3.13
N GLY A 36 5.72 -18.42 2.51
CA GLY A 36 7.10 -18.01 2.38
C GLY A 36 7.81 -18.42 1.09
N GLU A 37 7.10 -19.00 0.12
CA GLU A 37 7.70 -19.40 -1.16
C GLU A 37 7.95 -18.20 -2.09
N GLU A 38 7.05 -17.21 -2.11
CA GLU A 38 7.14 -16.08 -3.03
C GLU A 38 6.88 -14.73 -2.38
N GLY A 39 7.66 -13.72 -2.74
CA GLY A 39 7.43 -12.33 -2.38
C GLY A 39 8.44 -11.79 -1.37
N LEU A 40 8.02 -10.87 -0.52
CA LEU A 40 8.90 -10.21 0.45
C LEU A 40 8.78 -10.87 1.81
N GLU A 41 9.91 -11.41 2.30
CA GLU A 41 9.98 -12.03 3.63
C GLU A 41 9.61 -11.03 4.72
N VAL A 42 8.60 -11.40 5.50
CA VAL A 42 8.03 -10.58 6.57
C VAL A 42 7.75 -11.41 7.80
N VAL A 43 7.98 -10.80 8.95
CA VAL A 43 7.65 -11.33 10.27
C VAL A 43 6.58 -10.46 10.93
N ASP A 44 5.70 -11.07 11.71
CA ASP A 44 4.79 -10.33 12.59
C ASP A 44 5.56 -9.96 13.87
N ALA A 45 5.73 -8.66 14.11
CA ALA A 45 6.22 -8.14 15.39
C ALA A 45 5.18 -7.18 15.94
N CYS A 46 4.64 -7.48 17.13
CA CYS A 46 3.64 -6.65 17.81
C CYS A 46 2.39 -6.34 16.93
N GLY A 47 1.94 -7.30 16.12
CA GLY A 47 0.79 -7.12 15.23
C GLY A 47 1.07 -6.24 14.00
N GLN A 48 2.33 -5.93 13.73
CA GLN A 48 2.75 -5.17 12.55
C GLN A 48 3.70 -6.02 11.69
N MET A 49 3.59 -5.84 10.38
CA MET A 49 4.50 -6.48 9.42
C MET A 49 5.86 -5.78 9.47
N ARG A 50 6.91 -6.56 9.75
CA ARG A 50 8.31 -6.12 9.72
C ARG A 50 9.11 -6.95 8.72
N VAL A 51 10.09 -6.31 8.09
CA VAL A 51 10.98 -6.91 7.11
C VAL A 51 12.35 -7.07 7.77
N PRO A 52 12.88 -8.29 7.93
CA PRO A 52 14.23 -8.47 8.44
C PRO A 52 15.27 -7.88 7.49
N ARG A 53 16.14 -7.00 8.01
CA ARG A 53 17.19 -6.31 7.25
C ARG A 53 18.09 -7.30 6.51
N ARG A 54 18.63 -8.30 7.22
CA ARG A 54 19.51 -9.32 6.62
C ARG A 54 18.88 -10.04 5.43
N ARG A 55 17.59 -10.36 5.52
CA ARG A 55 16.86 -11.04 4.45
C ARG A 55 16.66 -10.15 3.23
N LEU A 56 16.37 -8.87 3.48
CA LEU A 56 16.28 -7.88 2.42
C LEU A 56 17.63 -7.67 1.73
N GLU A 57 18.72 -7.56 2.49
CA GLU A 57 20.09 -7.47 1.98
C GLU A 57 20.48 -8.72 1.17
N GLU A 58 20.17 -9.93 1.68
CA GLU A 58 20.38 -11.20 0.99
C GLU A 58 19.64 -11.28 -0.36
N LYS A 59 18.40 -10.77 -0.41
CA LYS A 59 17.56 -10.75 -1.61
C LYS A 59 18.04 -9.73 -2.63
N LEU A 60 18.44 -8.54 -2.18
CA LEU A 60 18.88 -7.44 -3.05
C LEU A 60 20.36 -7.49 -3.42
N LYS A 61 21.16 -8.31 -2.72
CA LYS A 61 22.63 -8.38 -2.85
C LYS A 61 23.31 -7.03 -2.61
N ILE A 62 22.76 -6.24 -1.69
CA ILE A 62 23.31 -4.96 -1.24
C ILE A 62 23.37 -4.92 0.28
N THR A 63 24.22 -4.06 0.84
CA THR A 63 24.17 -3.70 2.26
C THR A 63 23.31 -2.46 2.43
N ILE A 64 22.47 -2.44 3.47
CA ILE A 64 21.63 -1.28 3.81
C ILE A 64 22.31 -0.55 4.96
N ASP A 65 23.14 0.44 4.63
CA ASP A 65 23.84 1.30 5.61
C ASP A 65 23.03 2.52 6.03
N HIS A 66 22.01 2.89 5.26
CA HIS A 66 21.19 4.07 5.52
C HIS A 66 19.74 3.90 5.00
N ILE A 67 18.77 4.37 5.78
CA ILE A 67 17.36 4.44 5.37
C ILE A 67 17.06 5.86 4.88
N PRO A 68 16.63 6.04 3.61
CA PRO A 68 16.26 7.36 3.09
C PRO A 68 15.17 8.01 3.96
N PRO A 69 15.24 9.32 4.23
CA PRO A 69 14.21 10.00 5.01
C PRO A 69 12.83 9.92 4.31
N PRO A 70 11.72 10.07 5.06
CA PRO A 70 10.40 10.09 4.46
C PRO A 70 10.31 11.22 3.43
N ARG A 71 9.85 10.89 2.22
CA ARG A 71 9.62 11.90 1.18
C ARG A 71 8.43 12.75 1.62
N VAL A 72 8.70 13.94 2.13
CA VAL A 72 7.70 15.00 2.27
C VAL A 72 7.28 15.39 0.87
N ARG A 73 6.04 15.05 0.48
CA ARG A 73 5.44 15.68 -0.70
C ARG A 73 5.38 17.17 -0.39
N LYS A 74 6.26 17.97 -0.99
CA LYS A 74 5.99 19.41 -1.07
C LYS A 74 4.62 19.51 -1.73
N ALA A 75 3.66 20.11 -1.05
CA ALA A 75 2.41 20.50 -1.67
C ALA A 75 2.79 21.44 -2.82
N GLN A 76 3.01 20.88 -4.00
CA GLN A 76 3.04 21.67 -5.22
C GLN A 76 1.64 22.27 -5.28
N GLY A 77 1.57 23.59 -5.11
CA GLY A 77 0.32 24.34 -5.04
C GLY A 77 -0.62 23.82 -6.12
N GLY A 78 -1.71 23.20 -5.69
CA GLY A 78 -2.82 22.96 -6.59
C GLY A 78 -3.28 24.31 -7.13
N PRO A 79 -3.72 24.40 -8.39
CA PRO A 79 -4.35 25.62 -8.87
C PRO A 79 -5.45 25.99 -7.88
N GLU A 80 -5.38 27.25 -7.46
CA GLU A 80 -6.37 27.96 -6.65
C GLU A 80 -7.80 27.48 -6.98
N PRO A 81 -8.64 27.19 -5.99
CA PRO A 81 -10.02 26.83 -6.27
C PRO A 81 -10.65 28.02 -6.98
N GLN A 82 -10.96 27.85 -8.27
CA GLN A 82 -11.78 28.80 -9.04
C GLN A 82 -13.15 28.87 -8.38
N ARG A 83 -13.24 29.69 -7.33
CA ARG A 83 -14.47 30.13 -6.73
C ARG A 83 -14.98 31.28 -7.58
N ALA A 84 -15.62 30.95 -8.71
CA ALA A 84 -16.46 31.90 -9.43
C ALA A 84 -17.53 31.16 -10.26
N ALA A 85 -18.78 31.43 -9.90
CA ALA A 85 -20.04 31.23 -10.63
C ALA A 85 -20.39 29.78 -11.05
N SER A 86 -21.44 29.15 -10.54
CA SER A 86 -22.79 29.72 -10.43
C SER A 86 -23.56 29.10 -9.28
N ALA A 87 -24.04 29.96 -8.39
CA ALA A 87 -25.20 29.67 -7.57
C ALA A 87 -26.41 29.51 -8.50
N SER A 88 -27.02 28.33 -8.50
CA SER A 88 -28.46 28.19 -8.67
C SER A 88 -28.92 27.31 -7.53
N ALA A 89 -29.55 27.95 -6.56
CA ALA A 89 -30.10 27.35 -5.34
C ALA A 89 -31.34 26.48 -5.66
N PRO A 90 -31.83 25.69 -4.68
CA PRO A 90 -32.60 24.47 -4.89
C PRO A 90 -34.13 24.66 -4.72
N SER A 91 -34.93 23.84 -5.41
CA SER A 91 -36.34 23.52 -5.11
C SER A 91 -36.73 22.35 -6.02
N SER A 92 -37.28 21.21 -5.61
CA SER A 92 -38.30 20.94 -4.59
C SER A 92 -38.20 19.50 -4.03
N ALA A 93 -38.88 19.29 -2.91
CA ALA A 93 -38.87 18.21 -1.92
C ALA A 93 -39.12 16.72 -2.36
N PRO A 94 -38.82 15.72 -1.48
CA PRO A 94 -39.29 14.32 -1.54
C PRO A 94 -40.68 14.19 -0.82
N PRO A 95 -41.35 13.02 -0.62
CA PRO A 95 -40.93 11.62 -0.84
C PRO A 95 -42.00 10.68 -1.45
N ASP A 96 -41.61 9.62 -2.17
CA ASP A 96 -42.39 8.37 -2.17
C ASP A 96 -41.51 7.18 -2.57
N ALA A 97 -41.15 6.36 -1.59
CA ALA A 97 -40.72 4.97 -1.80
C ALA A 97 -40.78 4.25 -0.46
N THR A 98 -41.97 3.81 -0.09
CA THR A 98 -42.13 2.75 0.91
C THR A 98 -42.03 1.40 0.21
N ARG A 99 -41.41 0.42 0.89
CA ARG A 99 -41.13 -0.99 0.54
C ARG A 99 -39.81 -1.17 -0.23
N ASP A 100 -38.92 -2.08 0.13
CA ASP A 100 -39.11 -3.33 0.85
C ASP A 100 -37.78 -3.79 1.45
N SER A 101 -37.83 -4.28 2.68
CA SER A 101 -36.70 -4.92 3.35
C SER A 101 -36.65 -6.38 2.96
N ALA A 102 -35.93 -6.72 1.89
CA ALA A 102 -35.46 -8.08 1.62
C ALA A 102 -34.48 -8.06 0.45
N GLU A 103 -33.17 -8.07 0.73
CA GLU A 103 -32.37 -9.22 0.30
C GLU A 103 -30.99 -9.16 0.94
N ARG A 104 -30.87 -10.04 1.92
CA ARG A 104 -29.67 -10.52 2.58
C ARG A 104 -28.73 -11.14 1.54
N ALA A 105 -27.43 -10.97 1.77
CA ALA A 105 -26.33 -11.79 1.26
C ALA A 105 -25.92 -11.60 -0.21
N ARG A 106 -24.82 -10.86 -0.40
CA ARG A 106 -23.52 -11.43 -0.83
C ARG A 106 -22.49 -10.31 -0.95
N SER A 107 -21.70 -10.15 0.11
CA SER A 107 -20.30 -9.82 -0.11
C SER A 107 -19.71 -10.90 -1.00
N PRO A 108 -18.95 -10.50 -2.03
CA PRO A 108 -17.55 -10.82 -1.98
C PRO A 108 -16.72 -9.56 -2.10
N VAL A 109 -15.80 -9.46 -1.16
CA VAL A 109 -14.55 -8.70 -1.20
C VAL A 109 -14.08 -8.60 -2.65
N GLY A 110 -13.86 -7.36 -3.10
CA GLY A 110 -13.35 -7.04 -4.43
C GLY A 110 -12.09 -7.83 -4.73
N TYR A 111 -12.26 -8.90 -5.51
CA TYR A 111 -11.22 -9.49 -6.32
C TYR A 111 -11.11 -8.61 -7.57
N ILE A 112 -10.18 -7.66 -7.56
CA ILE A 112 -9.82 -6.89 -8.75
C ILE A 112 -8.36 -7.19 -9.05
N GLY A 113 -8.17 -7.79 -10.23
CA GLY A 113 -7.07 -7.39 -11.10
C GLY A 113 -5.79 -8.20 -10.97
N ARG A 114 -5.78 -9.33 -11.67
CA ARG A 114 -4.57 -9.94 -12.27
C ARG A 114 -3.80 -8.87 -13.06
N VAL A 115 -2.57 -8.52 -12.65
CA VAL A 115 -1.49 -8.01 -13.53
C VAL A 115 -0.13 -8.54 -13.06
N VAL A 116 0.36 -9.52 -13.83
CA VAL A 116 1.74 -9.75 -14.31
C VAL A 116 2.90 -9.02 -13.61
N ALA A 117 3.87 -9.78 -13.09
CA ALA A 117 5.30 -9.53 -13.32
C ALA A 117 6.11 -10.75 -12.86
N GLN A 118 6.42 -11.60 -13.85
CA GLN A 118 7.39 -12.68 -13.77
C GLN A 118 8.79 -12.08 -13.56
N TRP A 119 9.32 -12.15 -12.34
CA TRP A 119 10.74 -11.91 -12.09
C TRP A 119 11.47 -13.26 -12.14
N ARG A 120 11.86 -13.62 -13.36
CA ARG A 120 12.74 -14.76 -13.63
C ARG A 120 14.17 -14.22 -13.67
N LEU A 121 14.91 -14.32 -12.56
CA LEU A 121 16.35 -14.06 -12.58
C LEU A 121 17.05 -15.34 -13.07
N LYS A 122 17.59 -15.25 -14.28
CA LYS A 122 18.35 -16.29 -14.97
C LYS A 122 19.71 -16.45 -14.27
N ARG A 123 20.11 -17.70 -14.02
CA ARG A 123 21.47 -18.06 -13.60
C ARG A 123 22.46 -17.78 -14.71
#